data_AF-A0A7R9VGX8-F1
#
_entry.id   AF-A0A7R9VGX8-F1
#
_cell.length_a   1.000
_cell.length_b   1.000
_cell.length_c   1.000
_cell.angle_alpha   90.00
_cell.angle_beta   90.00
_cell.angle_gamma   90.00
#
_symmetry.space_group_name_H-M   'P 1'
#
loop_
_entity.id
_entity.type
_entity.pdbx_description
1 polymer ?
#
loop_
_entity_poly.entity_id
_entity_poly.type
_entity_poly.pdbx_seq_one_letter_code
_entity_poly.pdbx_strand_id
1 'polypeptide(L)'
;SHLRRCNTPLARTGKQAKPRQLHNSHWGMVCPAETPEGQAVGLVKNLALMAYITTGTAQVPVMEFLEEFSTENLTDILPSVMAEGATCKIFVNGNWVGIHRDPKALVDTFRSLRRMIDIDAEVSIVRDITEAEVR
;
A
#
# COMPACT_ATOMS: atom_id res chain seq x y z
N SER A 1 -10.10 -20.17 16.14
CA SER A 1 -10.20 -19.58 14.78
C SER A 1 -11.03 -18.29 14.75
N HIS A 2 -12.16 -18.20 15.47
CA HIS A 2 -13.12 -17.07 15.36
C HIS A 2 -12.54 -15.66 15.37
N LEU A 3 -11.54 -15.35 16.21
CA LEU A 3 -10.92 -14.01 16.28
C LEU A 3 -10.21 -13.57 14.99
N ARG A 4 -9.79 -14.52 14.14
CA ARG A 4 -9.06 -14.26 12.88
C ARG A 4 -9.97 -14.26 11.66
N ARG A 5 -11.28 -14.35 11.86
CA ARG A 5 -12.26 -14.48 10.79
C ARG A 5 -12.59 -13.12 10.18
N CYS A 6 -12.41 -12.99 8.88
CA CYS A 6 -12.83 -11.83 8.09
C CYS A 6 -14.04 -12.20 7.21
N ASN A 7 -15.08 -11.37 7.27
CA ASN A 7 -16.29 -11.53 6.46
C ASN A 7 -16.28 -10.50 5.34
N THR A 8 -16.33 -10.98 4.10
CA THR A 8 -16.56 -10.12 2.94
C THR A 8 -18.03 -9.65 2.96
N PRO A 9 -18.32 -8.33 2.88
CA PRO A 9 -19.69 -7.79 2.97
C PRO A 9 -20.44 -7.99 1.64
N LEU A 10 -20.61 -9.24 1.23
CA LEU A 10 -21.33 -9.64 0.02
C LEU A 10 -22.49 -10.56 0.38
N ALA A 11 -23.57 -10.45 -0.40
CA ALA A 11 -24.72 -11.33 -0.27
C ALA A 11 -24.32 -12.79 -0.56
N ARG A 12 -24.67 -13.69 0.37
CA ARG A 12 -24.35 -15.13 0.24
C ARG A 12 -25.16 -15.82 -0.86
N THR A 13 -26.24 -15.19 -1.30
CA THR A 13 -27.18 -15.69 -2.33
C THR A 13 -26.68 -15.51 -3.76
N GLY A 14 -25.57 -14.80 -3.98
CA GLY A 14 -24.99 -14.57 -5.31
C GLY A 14 -23.99 -15.64 -5.73
N LYS A 15 -24.12 -16.14 -6.97
CA LYS A 15 -23.12 -16.98 -7.68
C LYS A 15 -21.97 -16.17 -8.29
N GLN A 16 -21.49 -15.15 -7.58
CA GLN A 16 -20.33 -14.38 -8.04
C GLN A 16 -19.06 -15.17 -7.75
N ALA A 17 -18.45 -15.75 -8.79
CA ALA A 17 -17.26 -16.59 -8.64
C ALA A 17 -16.00 -15.79 -8.26
N LYS A 18 -15.78 -14.63 -8.89
CA LYS A 18 -14.55 -13.83 -8.70
C LYS A 18 -14.20 -13.49 -7.24
N PRO A 19 -15.11 -12.96 -6.40
CA PRO A 19 -14.77 -12.63 -5.01
C PRO A 19 -14.56 -13.87 -4.12
N ARG A 20 -15.00 -15.05 -4.57
CA ARG A 20 -14.90 -16.31 -3.84
C ARG A 20 -13.65 -17.11 -4.20
N GLN A 21 -13.11 -16.91 -5.40
CA GLN A 21 -11.91 -17.58 -5.85
C GLN A 21 -10.69 -17.11 -5.05
N LEU A 22 -9.78 -18.04 -4.79
CA LEU A 22 -8.47 -17.72 -4.23
C LEU A 22 -7.72 -16.86 -5.26
N HIS A 23 -7.28 -15.67 -4.83
CA HIS A 23 -6.49 -14.76 -5.63
C HIS A 23 -5.03 -14.77 -5.15
N ASN A 24 -4.08 -14.53 -6.06
CA ASN A 24 -2.64 -14.58 -5.74
C ASN A 24 -2.24 -13.56 -4.66
N SER A 25 -2.95 -12.43 -4.55
CA SER A 25 -2.70 -11.42 -3.51
C SER A 25 -3.06 -11.89 -2.09
N HIS A 26 -3.72 -13.03 -1.93
CA HIS A 26 -3.99 -13.61 -0.61
C HIS A 26 -2.76 -14.28 0.01
N TRP A 27 -1.74 -14.58 -0.79
CA TRP A 27 -0.54 -15.28 -0.33
C TRP A 27 0.13 -14.53 0.83
N GLY A 28 0.41 -15.27 1.91
CA GLY A 28 1.01 -14.72 3.14
C GLY A 28 0.02 -14.03 4.10
N MET A 29 -1.16 -13.61 3.64
CA MET A 29 -2.13 -12.86 4.46
C MET A 29 -3.35 -13.68 4.90
N VAL A 30 -3.81 -14.61 4.06
CA VAL A 30 -5.03 -15.40 4.29
C VAL A 30 -4.70 -16.90 4.19
N CYS A 31 -5.30 -17.70 5.07
CA CYS A 31 -5.23 -19.16 4.99
C CYS A 31 -5.93 -19.66 3.70
N PRO A 32 -5.23 -20.37 2.79
CA PRO A 32 -5.81 -20.76 1.51
C PRO A 32 -6.88 -21.86 1.62
N ALA A 33 -6.89 -22.62 2.71
CA ALA A 33 -7.77 -23.77 2.91
C ALA A 33 -8.93 -23.51 3.91
N GLU A 34 -8.73 -22.64 4.90
CA GLU A 34 -9.69 -22.44 6.00
C GLU A 34 -10.83 -21.49 5.57
N THR A 35 -11.80 -22.03 4.83
CA THR A 35 -13.05 -21.36 4.47
C THR A 35 -14.23 -22.33 4.64
N PRO A 36 -15.44 -21.86 5.02
CA PRO A 36 -16.61 -22.72 5.12
C PRO A 36 -17.01 -23.30 3.76
N GLU A 37 -17.68 -24.45 3.78
CA GLU A 37 -18.33 -25.01 2.59
C GLU A 37 -19.62 -24.25 2.23
N GLY A 38 -20.11 -24.46 1.01
CA GLY A 38 -21.40 -23.95 0.54
C GLY A 38 -21.42 -22.43 0.28
N GLN A 39 -22.51 -21.76 0.67
CA GLN A 39 -22.79 -20.37 0.25
C GLN A 39 -21.81 -19.33 0.82
N ALA A 40 -21.01 -19.69 1.82
CA ALA A 40 -20.02 -18.81 2.45
C ALA A 40 -18.59 -19.04 1.94
N VAL A 41 -18.37 -20.02 1.06
CA VAL A 41 -17.05 -20.36 0.51
C VAL A 41 -16.41 -19.13 -0.14
N GLY A 42 -15.17 -18.86 0.25
CA GLY A 42 -14.36 -17.73 -0.21
C GLY A 42 -14.80 -16.35 0.31
N LEU A 43 -16.00 -16.22 0.89
CA LEU A 43 -16.49 -14.97 1.50
C LEU A 43 -16.04 -14.83 2.95
N VAL A 44 -15.95 -15.96 3.65
CA VAL A 44 -15.38 -16.04 4.99
C VAL A 44 -13.95 -16.53 4.85
N LYS A 45 -13.01 -15.69 5.27
CA LYS A 45 -11.57 -15.91 5.20
C LYS A 45 -10.99 -15.91 6.61
N ASN A 46 -9.88 -16.61 6.81
CA ASN A 46 -9.14 -16.55 8.07
C ASN A 46 -7.73 -16.02 7.81
N LEU A 47 -7.26 -15.10 8.67
CA LEU A 47 -5.90 -14.58 8.59
C LEU A 47 -4.87 -15.69 8.76
N ALA A 48 -3.76 -15.59 8.03
CA ALA A 48 -2.60 -16.47 8.20
C ALA A 48 -1.94 -16.26 9.57
N LEU A 49 -1.11 -17.22 10.00
CA LEU A 49 -0.47 -17.18 11.33
C LEU A 49 0.42 -15.95 11.56
N MET A 50 1.09 -15.49 10.50
CA MET A 50 1.98 -14.32 10.53
C MET A 50 1.33 -13.06 9.96
N ALA A 51 0.03 -13.10 9.64
CA ALA A 51 -0.65 -11.93 9.12
C ALA A 51 -0.76 -10.86 10.22
N TYR A 52 -0.40 -9.64 9.86
CA TYR A 52 -0.44 -8.47 10.72
C TYR A 52 -1.36 -7.41 10.11
N ILE A 53 -2.23 -6.80 10.93
CA ILE A 53 -3.12 -5.73 10.51
C ILE A 53 -2.50 -4.41 10.95
N THR A 54 -2.20 -3.54 9.98
CA THR A 54 -1.77 -2.15 10.20
C THR A 54 -2.72 -1.43 11.14
N THR A 55 -2.18 -0.82 12.19
CA THR A 55 -2.94 -0.05 13.17
C THR A 55 -2.99 1.43 12.84
N GLY A 56 -2.10 1.88 11.96
CA GLY A 56 -2.02 3.25 11.48
C GLY A 56 -0.95 4.03 12.25
N THR A 57 -0.27 4.92 11.54
CA THR A 57 0.79 5.77 12.09
C THR A 57 0.59 7.20 11.63
N ALA A 58 1.20 8.15 12.34
CA ALA A 58 1.14 9.55 11.95
C ALA A 58 1.88 9.77 10.62
N GLN A 59 1.29 10.56 9.72
CA GLN A 59 1.93 10.88 8.43
C GLN A 59 3.06 11.92 8.54
N VAL A 60 3.16 12.63 9.68
CA VAL A 60 4.09 13.75 9.87
C VAL A 60 5.54 13.37 9.58
N PRO A 61 6.11 12.26 10.12
CA PRO A 61 7.49 11.88 9.84
C PRO A 61 7.77 11.58 8.35
N VAL A 62 6.74 11.10 7.63
CA VAL A 62 6.85 10.85 6.18
C VAL A 62 6.90 12.16 5.42
N MET A 63 6.07 13.14 5.80
CA MET A 63 6.07 14.46 5.17
C MET A 63 7.38 15.22 5.45
N GLU A 64 7.85 15.23 6.69
CA GLU A 64 9.14 15.82 7.07
C GLU A 64 10.30 15.22 6.28
N PHE A 65 10.35 13.88 6.17
CA PHE A 65 11.35 13.20 5.34
C PHE A 65 11.28 13.65 3.87
N LEU A 66 10.07 13.77 3.29
CA LEU A 66 9.92 14.17 1.88
C LEU A 66 10.40 15.60 1.65
N GLU A 67 10.10 16.51 2.58
CA GLU A 67 10.57 17.91 2.54
C GLU A 67 12.11 17.98 2.66
N GLU A 68 12.70 17.24 3.59
CA GLU A 68 14.16 17.18 3.78
C GLU A 68 14.88 16.52 2.58
N PHE A 69 14.24 15.51 1.98
CA PHE A 69 14.79 14.77 0.85
C PHE A 69 14.48 15.41 -0.51
N SER A 70 14.33 16.74 -0.57
CA SER A 70 14.21 17.50 -1.82
C SER A 70 13.00 17.12 -2.70
N THR A 71 11.89 16.70 -2.09
CA THR A 71 10.62 16.58 -2.82
C THR A 71 10.09 17.99 -3.09
N GLU A 72 9.91 18.33 -4.36
CA GLU A 72 9.36 19.62 -4.78
C GLU A 72 7.85 19.62 -4.51
N ASN A 73 7.35 20.61 -3.76
CA ASN A 73 5.93 20.69 -3.40
C ASN A 73 5.07 20.97 -4.63
N LEU A 74 3.93 20.30 -4.74
CA LEU A 74 2.97 20.49 -5.81
C LEU A 74 2.55 21.95 -6.02
N THR A 75 2.48 22.77 -4.97
CA THR A 75 2.09 24.18 -5.05
C THR A 75 3.11 25.07 -5.77
N ASP A 76 4.37 24.65 -5.78
CA ASP A 76 5.49 25.49 -6.19
C ASP A 76 6.01 25.13 -7.59
N ILE A 77 5.40 24.12 -8.23
CA ILE A 77 5.83 23.58 -9.50
C ILE A 77 4.96 24.11 -10.65
N LEU A 78 5.62 24.58 -11.71
CA LEU A 78 4.95 24.94 -12.96
C LEU A 78 4.48 23.68 -13.71
N PRO A 79 3.29 23.69 -14.34
CA PRO A 79 2.79 22.55 -15.13
C PRO A 79 3.76 22.04 -16.20
N SER A 80 4.61 22.91 -16.74
CA SER A 80 5.64 22.55 -17.72
C SER A 80 6.69 21.59 -17.15
N VAL A 81 7.10 21.79 -15.90
CA VAL A 81 8.09 20.94 -15.22
C VAL A 81 7.49 19.57 -14.90
N MET A 82 6.19 19.53 -14.58
CA MET A 82 5.46 18.28 -14.33
C MET A 82 5.33 17.43 -15.59
N ALA A 83 5.33 18.07 -16.77
CA ALA A 83 5.29 17.38 -18.06
C ALA A 83 6.68 16.88 -18.52
N GLU A 84 7.76 17.22 -17.82
CA GLU A 84 9.09 16.69 -18.10
C GLU A 84 9.17 15.22 -17.66
N GLY A 85 9.53 14.34 -18.60
CA GLY A 85 9.65 12.89 -18.36
C GLY A 85 10.79 12.47 -17.41
N ALA A 86 11.50 13.43 -16.82
CA ALA A 86 12.57 13.18 -15.86
C ALA A 86 12.11 13.23 -14.38
N THR A 87 10.84 13.53 -14.12
CA THR A 87 10.29 13.69 -12.76
C THR A 87 9.35 12.54 -12.39
N CYS A 88 9.27 12.23 -11.09
CA CYS A 88 8.42 11.17 -10.56
C CYS A 88 7.40 11.76 -9.59
N LYS A 89 6.12 11.43 -9.76
CA LYS A 89 5.04 11.88 -8.87
C LYS A 89 5.15 11.18 -7.52
N ILE A 90 4.99 11.92 -6.43
CA ILE A 90 5.02 11.38 -5.07
C ILE A 90 3.61 11.46 -4.48
N PHE A 91 3.08 10.32 -4.06
CA PHE A 91 1.79 10.21 -3.39
C PHE A 91 1.97 9.75 -1.94
N VAL A 92 1.23 10.36 -1.03
CA VAL A 92 1.14 9.94 0.37
C VAL A 92 -0.32 9.77 0.72
N ASN A 93 -0.72 8.56 1.12
CA ASN A 93 -2.12 8.22 1.44
C ASN A 93 -3.12 8.61 0.34
N GLY A 94 -2.70 8.52 -0.94
CA GLY A 94 -3.50 8.88 -2.11
C GLY A 94 -3.47 10.35 -2.51
N ASN A 95 -2.86 11.23 -1.70
CA ASN A 95 -2.69 12.63 -2.03
C ASN A 95 -1.39 12.82 -2.82
N TRP A 96 -1.47 13.50 -3.97
CA TRP A 96 -0.29 13.92 -4.71
C TRP A 96 0.36 15.09 -3.96
N VAL A 97 1.52 14.86 -3.34
CA VAL A 97 2.20 15.87 -2.51
C VAL A 97 3.25 16.65 -3.28
N GLY A 98 3.82 16.07 -4.33
CA GLY A 98 4.90 16.71 -5.07
C GLY A 98 5.53 15.84 -6.14
N ILE A 99 6.70 16.27 -6.62
CA ILE A 99 7.52 15.50 -7.54
C ILE A 99 8.94 15.34 -7.00
N HIS A 100 9.62 14.31 -7.47
CA HIS A 100 11.03 14.06 -7.13
C HIS A 100 11.81 13.64 -8.37
N ARG A 101 13.05 14.12 -8.50
CA ARG A 101 13.92 13.87 -9.68
C ARG A 101 14.73 12.58 -9.58
N ASP A 102 15.05 12.13 -8.36
CA ASP A 102 15.72 10.85 -8.09
C ASP A 102 14.87 9.91 -7.21
N PRO A 103 13.77 9.34 -7.73
CA PRO A 103 12.90 8.46 -6.95
C PRO A 103 13.59 7.18 -6.48
N LYS A 104 14.73 6.80 -7.08
CA LYS A 104 15.48 5.62 -6.66
C LYS A 104 16.16 5.87 -5.32
N ALA A 105 16.92 6.97 -5.21
CA ALA A 105 17.59 7.34 -3.96
C ALA A 105 16.60 7.59 -2.82
N LEU A 106 15.46 8.22 -3.12
CA LEU A 106 14.38 8.44 -2.15
C LEU A 106 13.88 7.12 -1.56
N VAL A 107 13.53 6.15 -2.41
CA VAL A 107 12.98 4.86 -1.97
C VAL A 107 14.02 4.02 -1.21
N ASP A 108 15.27 4.02 -1.66
CA ASP A 108 16.35 3.27 -1.03
C ASP A 108 16.69 3.85 0.36
N THR A 109 16.65 5.17 0.51
CA THR A 109 16.81 5.88 1.80
C THR A 109 15.62 5.61 2.72
N PHE A 110 14.40 5.78 2.24
CA PHE A 110 13.17 5.51 3.00
C PHE A 110 13.15 4.08 3.57
N ARG A 111 13.49 3.09 2.75
CA ARG A 111 13.60 1.68 3.19
C ARG A 111 14.66 1.47 4.25
N SER A 112 15.72 2.27 4.26
CA SER A 112 16.77 2.20 5.27
C SER A 112 16.30 2.81 6.59
N LEU A 113 15.67 3.98 6.56
CA LEU A 113 15.02 4.60 7.73
C LEU A 113 13.96 3.68 8.36
N ARG A 114 13.13 3.03 7.53
CA ARG A 114 12.14 2.04 8.01
C ARG A 114 12.78 0.83 8.68
N ARG A 115 13.96 0.39 8.23
CA ARG A 115 14.70 -0.73 8.85
C ARG A 115 15.36 -0.33 10.17
N MET A 116 15.62 0.97 10.37
CA MET A 116 16.17 1.55 11.59
C MET A 116 15.08 2.00 12.59
N ILE A 117 13.81 1.93 12.19
CA ILE A 117 12.63 2.35 12.98
C ILE A 117 12.55 3.89 13.14
N ASP A 118 13.26 4.64 12.30
CA ASP A 118 13.08 6.10 12.21
C ASP A 118 11.76 6.45 11.50
N ILE A 119 11.36 5.59 10.55
CA ILE A 119 10.02 5.55 9.97
C ILE A 119 9.34 4.27 10.44
N ASP A 120 8.08 4.36 10.83
CA ASP A 120 7.31 3.23 11.33
C ASP A 120 7.32 2.04 10.35
N ALA A 121 7.53 0.83 10.87
CA ALA A 121 7.66 -0.38 10.09
C ALA A 121 6.39 -0.73 9.29
N GLU A 122 5.22 -0.22 9.71
CA GLU A 122 3.94 -0.40 9.02
C GLU A 122 3.83 0.42 7.72
N VAL A 123 4.65 1.46 7.53
CA VAL A 123 4.55 2.33 6.35
C VAL A 123 5.03 1.61 5.09
N SER A 124 4.16 1.51 4.08
CA SER A 124 4.50 0.95 2.77
C SER A 124 5.14 1.99 1.87
N ILE A 125 6.04 1.54 0.98
CA ILE A 125 6.56 2.36 -0.12
C ILE A 125 6.70 1.49 -1.37
N VAL A 126 6.16 1.98 -2.49
CA VAL A 126 6.18 1.33 -3.80
C VAL A 126 6.61 2.36 -4.84
N ARG A 127 7.53 1.95 -5.72
CA ARG A 127 7.90 2.73 -6.91
C ARG A 127 7.36 2.03 -8.15
N ASP A 128 6.41 2.67 -8.81
CA ASP A 128 5.96 2.28 -10.14
C ASP A 128 6.80 3.00 -11.19
N ILE A 129 7.61 2.23 -11.92
CA ILE A 129 8.52 2.77 -12.94
C ILE A 129 7.74 3.14 -14.21
N THR A 130 6.65 2.45 -14.50
CA THR A 130 5.86 2.63 -15.73
C THR A 130 5.06 3.91 -15.66
N GLU A 131 4.42 4.15 -14.52
CA GLU A 131 3.59 5.34 -14.28
C GLU A 131 4.39 6.56 -13.78
N ALA A 132 5.70 6.37 -13.53
CA ALA A 132 6.58 7.34 -12.89
C ALA A 132 6.00 7.85 -11.56
N GLU A 133 5.67 6.93 -10.66
CA GLU A 133 5.06 7.23 -9.36
C GLU A 133 5.78 6.54 -8.20
N VAL A 134 5.83 7.22 -7.05
CA VAL A 134 6.07 6.61 -5.75
C VAL A 134 4.79 6.77 -4.92
N ARG A 135 4.37 5.69 -4.26
CA ARG A 135 3.17 5.60 -3.41
C ARG A 135 3.49 4.91 -2.10
#